data_AF-A0A517VR53-F1
#
_entry.id   AF-A0A517VR53-F1
#
_cell.length_a   1.000
_cell.length_b   1.000
_cell.length_c   1.000
_cell.angle_alpha   90.00
_cell.angle_beta   90.00
_cell.angle_gamma   90.00
#
_symmetry.space_group_name_H-M   'P 1'
#
loop_
_entity.id
_entity.type
_entity.pdbx_description
1 polymer ?
#
loop_
_entity_poly.entity_id
_entity_poly.type
_entity_poly.pdbx_seq_one_letter_code
_entity_poly.pdbx_strand_id
1 'polypeptide(L)'
;MKRYLLIALFMMSSLSILEAGEKRTWEGKWNNRKYNTSGPLKCVAASDDKGVWKATFTGLFKGDPFKYEATFQSRPNGNQLNLAGTATIRGHKYQWAGFMKGATLSGKYKSNIGYYGEFVLKEKK
;
A
#
# COMPACT_ATOMS: atom_id res chain seq x y z
N MET A 1 33.62 -47.12 18.53
CA MET A 1 32.90 -46.89 17.26
C MET A 1 32.16 -45.56 17.36
N LYS A 2 32.61 -44.53 16.61
CA LYS A 2 32.09 -43.15 16.69
C LYS A 2 30.72 -43.08 15.98
N ARG A 3 29.66 -42.76 16.74
CA ARG A 3 28.35 -42.40 16.18
C ARG A 3 28.35 -40.90 15.88
N TYR A 4 28.37 -40.52 14.61
CA TYR A 4 28.15 -39.15 14.18
C TYR A 4 26.63 -38.89 14.15
N LEU A 5 26.14 -38.03 15.05
CA LEU A 5 24.78 -37.47 14.96
C LEU A 5 24.77 -36.41 13.85
N LEU A 6 24.04 -36.67 12.77
CA LEU A 6 23.66 -35.68 11.77
C LEU A 6 22.45 -34.90 12.30
N ILE A 7 22.66 -33.66 12.72
CA ILE A 7 21.57 -32.72 13.00
C ILE A 7 21.30 -31.94 11.71
N ALA A 8 20.26 -32.33 10.99
CA ALA A 8 19.75 -31.60 9.84
C ALA A 8 18.97 -30.37 10.34
N LEU A 9 19.56 -29.19 10.21
CA LEU A 9 18.93 -27.92 10.54
C LEU A 9 18.02 -27.50 9.38
N PHE A 10 16.72 -27.79 9.48
CA PHE A 10 15.71 -27.28 8.57
C PHE A 10 15.52 -25.78 8.83
N MET A 11 16.13 -24.93 8.01
CA MET A 11 15.80 -23.50 7.95
C MET A 11 14.39 -23.36 7.36
N MET A 12 13.38 -23.29 8.22
CA MET A 12 12.05 -22.80 7.85
C MET A 12 12.15 -21.31 7.57
N SER A 13 12.35 -20.95 6.30
CA SER A 13 12.05 -19.61 5.81
C SER A 13 10.55 -19.40 5.89
N SER A 14 10.10 -18.71 6.92
CA SER A 14 8.72 -18.26 7.07
C SER A 14 8.40 -17.26 5.96
N LEU A 15 7.96 -17.74 4.80
CA LEU A 15 7.19 -16.92 3.89
C LEU A 15 5.90 -16.57 4.62
N SER A 16 5.78 -15.33 5.07
CA SER A 16 4.51 -14.77 5.51
C SER A 16 3.57 -14.73 4.31
N ILE A 17 2.83 -15.81 4.12
CA ILE A 17 1.70 -15.87 3.21
C ILE A 17 0.70 -14.87 3.77
N LEU A 18 0.45 -13.78 3.04
CA LEU A 18 -0.66 -12.90 3.36
C LEU A 18 -1.94 -13.73 3.34
N GLU A 19 -2.63 -13.81 4.47
CA GLU A 19 -3.89 -14.52 4.56
C GLU A 19 -4.92 -13.76 3.71
N ALA A 20 -5.56 -14.46 2.77
CA ALA A 20 -6.58 -13.84 1.95
C ALA A 20 -7.76 -13.38 2.81
N GLY A 21 -8.29 -12.21 2.51
CA GLY A 21 -9.34 -11.57 3.29
C GLY A 21 -8.84 -10.75 4.48
N GLU A 22 -7.53 -10.72 4.76
CA GLU A 22 -6.98 -9.87 5.81
C GLU A 22 -7.22 -8.38 5.50
N LYS A 23 -8.06 -7.74 6.31
CA LYS A 23 -8.37 -6.32 6.21
C LYS A 23 -7.35 -5.51 6.99
N ARG A 24 -6.60 -4.67 6.28
CA ARG A 24 -5.59 -3.78 6.85
C ARG A 24 -6.00 -2.32 6.73
N THR A 25 -5.60 -1.53 7.72
CA THR A 25 -5.86 -0.09 7.75
C THR A 25 -4.55 0.66 7.91
N TRP A 26 -4.33 1.67 7.08
CA TRP A 26 -3.21 2.60 7.19
C TRP A 26 -3.70 4.03 7.32
N GLU A 27 -3.02 4.84 8.12
CA GLU A 27 -3.30 6.25 8.31
C GLU A 27 -2.00 7.07 8.20
N GLY A 28 -2.09 8.29 7.69
CA GLY A 28 -0.95 9.18 7.52
C GLY A 28 -1.34 10.44 6.77
N LYS A 29 -0.41 10.95 5.94
CA LYS A 29 -0.62 12.19 5.18
C LYS A 29 -0.28 12.00 3.72
N TRP A 30 -0.96 12.76 2.87
CA TRP A 30 -0.62 13.00 1.48
C TRP A 30 -0.07 14.44 1.33
N ASN A 31 0.77 14.67 0.31
CA ASN A 31 1.19 16.00 -0.12
C ASN A 31 0.93 16.18 -1.62
N ASN A 32 0.68 17.41 -2.05
CA ASN A 32 0.66 17.84 -3.45
C ASN A 32 1.69 18.94 -3.61
N ARG A 33 2.72 18.64 -4.41
CA ARG A 33 3.87 19.52 -4.61
C ARG A 33 3.54 20.73 -5.50
N LYS A 34 2.55 20.63 -6.40
CA LYS A 34 2.15 21.75 -7.29
C LYS A 34 1.58 22.93 -6.51
N TYR A 35 0.79 22.66 -5.47
CA TYR A 35 0.15 23.71 -4.66
C TYR A 35 0.64 23.77 -3.23
N ASN A 36 1.70 23.02 -2.90
CA ASN A 36 2.24 22.87 -1.56
C ASN A 36 1.15 22.58 -0.50
N THR A 37 0.17 21.75 -0.86
CA THR A 37 -0.91 21.35 0.05
C THR A 37 -0.63 19.98 0.62
N SER A 38 -1.15 19.71 1.81
CA SER A 38 -1.13 18.38 2.42
C SER A 38 -2.41 18.13 3.20
N GLY A 39 -2.68 16.87 3.50
CA GLY A 39 -3.86 16.51 4.27
C GLY A 39 -3.78 15.09 4.81
N PRO A 40 -4.68 14.73 5.74
CA PRO A 40 -4.79 13.37 6.22
C PRO A 40 -5.23 12.43 5.08
N LEU A 41 -4.69 11.23 5.11
CA LEU A 41 -5.09 10.12 4.24
C LEU A 41 -5.23 8.87 5.08
N LYS A 42 -6.30 8.12 4.83
CA LYS A 42 -6.57 6.80 5.36
C LYS A 42 -6.80 5.84 4.21
N CYS A 43 -6.19 4.67 4.29
CA CYS A 43 -6.39 3.55 3.38
C CYS A 43 -6.94 2.38 4.19
N VAL A 44 -8.03 1.77 3.73
CA VAL A 44 -8.52 0.48 4.24
C VAL A 44 -8.53 -0.47 3.06
N ALA A 45 -7.76 -1.55 3.12
CA ALA A 45 -7.67 -2.50 2.02
C ALA A 45 -7.78 -3.94 2.50
N ALA A 46 -8.30 -4.79 1.63
CA ALA A 46 -8.29 -6.24 1.81
C ALA A 46 -7.71 -6.89 0.55
N SER A 47 -6.85 -7.89 0.74
CA SER A 47 -6.32 -8.72 -0.34
C SER A 47 -7.20 -9.94 -0.57
N ASP A 48 -7.27 -10.41 -1.83
CA ASP A 48 -7.75 -11.75 -2.16
C ASP A 48 -6.58 -12.76 -2.25
N ASP A 49 -6.92 -14.04 -2.50
CA ASP A 49 -5.95 -15.15 -2.66
C ASP A 49 -4.95 -14.93 -3.82
N LYS A 50 -5.24 -13.98 -4.72
CA LYS A 50 -4.45 -13.70 -5.92
C LYS A 50 -3.55 -12.48 -5.75
N GLY A 51 -3.51 -11.90 -4.55
CA GLY A 51 -2.75 -10.69 -4.26
C GLY A 51 -3.34 -9.44 -4.94
N VAL A 52 -4.62 -9.47 -5.28
CA VAL A 52 -5.37 -8.29 -5.71
C VAL A 52 -5.94 -7.63 -4.47
N TRP A 53 -5.64 -6.35 -4.32
CA TRP A 53 -6.10 -5.53 -3.21
C TRP A 53 -7.26 -4.67 -3.65
N LYS A 54 -8.34 -4.69 -2.88
CA LYS A 54 -9.43 -3.71 -2.97
C LYS A 54 -9.27 -2.74 -1.82
N ALA A 55 -9.02 -1.48 -2.13
CA ALA A 55 -8.74 -0.43 -1.17
C ALA A 55 -9.75 0.70 -1.26
N THR A 56 -10.14 1.22 -0.11
CA THR A 56 -10.86 2.49 0.05
C THR A 56 -9.93 3.51 0.65
N PHE A 57 -9.71 4.61 -0.07
CA PHE A 57 -8.98 5.76 0.42
C PHE A 57 -9.94 6.87 0.82
N THR A 58 -9.68 7.49 1.97
CA THR A 58 -10.43 8.64 2.48
C THR A 58 -9.46 9.70 3.00
N GLY A 59 -9.80 10.97 2.85
CA GLY A 59 -8.95 12.05 3.32
C GLY A 59 -9.62 13.40 3.20
N LEU A 60 -8.86 14.45 3.52
CA LEU A 60 -9.29 15.84 3.40
C LEU A 60 -8.38 16.58 2.42
N PHE A 61 -8.98 17.36 1.51
CA PHE A 61 -8.31 18.31 0.62
C PHE A 61 -8.79 19.72 0.95
N LYS A 62 -7.95 20.53 1.60
CA LYS A 62 -8.31 21.89 2.05
C LYS A 62 -9.61 21.93 2.88
N GLY A 63 -9.86 20.90 3.70
CA GLY A 63 -11.08 20.77 4.50
C GLY A 63 -12.20 19.98 3.81
N ASP A 64 -12.18 19.84 2.48
CA ASP A 64 -13.18 19.05 1.76
C ASP A 64 -12.88 17.55 1.87
N PRO A 65 -13.83 16.72 2.32
CA PRO A 65 -13.66 15.28 2.31
C PRO A 65 -13.62 14.71 0.90
N PHE A 66 -12.75 13.72 0.70
CA PHE A 66 -12.76 12.88 -0.50
C PHE A 66 -12.74 11.40 -0.12
N LYS A 67 -13.34 10.59 -0.99
CA LYS A 67 -13.30 9.13 -0.95
C LYS A 67 -13.04 8.61 -2.37
N TYR A 68 -12.17 7.63 -2.51
CA TYR A 68 -12.04 6.87 -3.76
C TYR A 68 -11.69 5.42 -3.49
N GLU A 69 -12.13 4.56 -4.40
CA GLU A 69 -11.81 3.14 -4.39
C GLU A 69 -10.71 2.88 -5.41
N ALA A 70 -9.81 1.95 -5.08
CA ALA A 70 -8.73 1.53 -5.95
C ALA A 70 -8.57 0.02 -5.87
N THR A 71 -8.43 -0.61 -7.03
CA THR A 71 -8.04 -2.02 -7.13
C THR A 71 -6.62 -2.07 -7.68
N PHE A 72 -5.72 -2.76 -7.00
CA PHE A 72 -4.33 -2.89 -7.44
C PHE A 72 -3.78 -4.28 -7.14
N GLN A 73 -2.91 -4.76 -8.03
CA GLN A 73 -2.24 -6.04 -7.85
C GLN A 73 -0.87 -5.80 -7.19
N SER A 74 -0.59 -6.50 -6.09
CA SER A 74 0.73 -6.48 -5.49
C SER A 74 1.69 -7.42 -6.19
N ARG A 75 2.91 -6.95 -6.46
CA ARG A 75 4.01 -7.78 -6.97
C ARG A 75 5.13 -7.85 -5.92
N PRO A 76 5.49 -9.06 -5.44
CA PRO A 76 6.62 -9.21 -4.53
C PRO A 76 7.92 -8.68 -5.14
N ASN A 77 8.72 -8.00 -4.33
CA ASN A 77 10.05 -7.50 -4.69
C ASN A 77 10.95 -7.48 -3.45
N GLY A 78 11.60 -8.61 -3.15
CA GLY A 78 12.37 -8.76 -1.91
C GLY A 78 11.48 -8.66 -0.67
N ASN A 79 11.76 -7.70 0.21
CA ASN A 79 11.02 -7.48 1.47
C ASN A 79 9.86 -6.48 1.36
N GLN A 80 9.43 -6.16 0.14
CA GLN A 80 8.33 -5.24 -0.12
C GLN A 80 7.39 -5.78 -1.21
N LEU A 81 6.18 -5.26 -1.22
CA LEU A 81 5.20 -5.46 -2.27
C LEU A 81 5.10 -4.18 -3.09
N ASN A 82 5.51 -4.23 -4.36
CA ASN A 82 5.33 -3.11 -5.28
C ASN A 82 3.86 -3.04 -5.72
N LEU A 83 3.33 -1.82 -5.79
CA LEU A 83 1.95 -1.50 -6.12
C LEU A 83 1.91 -0.47 -7.25
N ALA A 84 0.88 -0.56 -8.08
CA ALA A 84 0.52 0.49 -9.00
C ALA A 84 -0.99 0.50 -9.19
N GLY A 85 -1.54 1.67 -9.45
CA GLY A 85 -2.98 1.80 -9.63
C GLY A 85 -3.37 3.09 -10.34
N THR A 86 -4.63 3.13 -10.71
CA THR A 86 -5.30 4.31 -11.23
C THR A 86 -6.51 4.62 -10.36
N ALA A 87 -6.90 5.89 -10.31
CA ALA A 87 -8.09 6.33 -9.58
C ALA A 87 -8.70 7.55 -10.28
N THR A 88 -10.00 7.74 -10.13
CA THR A 88 -10.68 8.99 -10.52
C THR A 88 -11.09 9.72 -9.26
N ILE A 89 -10.51 10.89 -9.02
CA ILE A 89 -10.77 11.72 -7.84
C ILE A 89 -11.31 13.06 -8.32
N ARG A 90 -12.54 13.40 -7.93
CA ARG A 90 -13.24 14.63 -8.35
C ARG A 90 -13.24 14.81 -9.89
N GLY A 91 -13.46 13.72 -10.64
CA GLY A 91 -13.48 13.73 -12.10
C GLY A 91 -12.11 13.75 -12.80
N HIS A 92 -11.01 13.81 -12.04
CA HIS A 92 -9.66 13.81 -12.60
C HIS A 92 -9.01 12.44 -12.46
N LYS A 93 -8.27 12.03 -13.50
CA LYS A 93 -7.60 10.72 -13.53
C LYS A 93 -6.25 10.84 -12.86
N TYR A 94 -6.01 9.96 -11.90
CA TYR A 94 -4.76 9.80 -11.18
C TYR A 94 -4.15 8.45 -11.53
N GLN A 95 -2.83 8.45 -11.61
CA GLN A 95 -2.00 7.25 -11.66
C GLN A 95 -1.04 7.33 -10.48
N TRP A 96 -0.78 6.19 -9.85
CA TRP A 96 0.18 6.13 -8.76
C TRP A 96 0.97 4.83 -8.79
N ALA A 97 2.17 4.91 -8.25
CA ALA A 97 3.04 3.77 -8.00
C ALA A 97 3.53 3.85 -6.56
N GLY A 98 3.61 2.71 -5.89
CA GLY A 98 3.92 2.66 -4.47
C GLY A 98 4.43 1.31 -4.03
N PHE A 99 4.54 1.14 -2.72
CA PHE A 99 4.95 -0.12 -2.12
C PHE A 99 4.38 -0.28 -0.71
N MET A 100 4.20 -1.53 -0.29
CA MET A 100 4.05 -1.91 1.11
C MET A 100 5.33 -2.54 1.60
N LYS A 101 5.89 -2.03 2.70
CA LYS A 101 7.08 -2.58 3.36
C LYS A 101 6.87 -2.59 4.86
N GLY A 102 6.77 -3.77 5.45
CA GLY A 102 6.32 -3.93 6.84
C GLY A 102 4.97 -3.23 7.05
N ALA A 103 4.87 -2.45 8.12
CA ALA A 103 3.68 -1.67 8.47
C ALA A 103 3.53 -0.34 7.69
N THR A 104 4.27 -0.12 6.60
CA THR A 104 4.24 1.16 5.86
C THR A 104 3.68 0.97 4.46
N LEU A 105 2.72 1.81 4.09
CA LEU A 105 2.19 1.95 2.73
C LEU A 105 2.60 3.33 2.19
N SER A 106 3.40 3.35 1.14
CA SER A 106 3.88 4.60 0.51
C SER A 106 3.56 4.62 -0.97
N GLY A 107 3.38 5.80 -1.53
CA GLY A 107 3.18 5.93 -2.97
C GLY A 107 3.38 7.34 -3.48
N LYS A 108 3.69 7.43 -4.77
CA LYS A 108 3.79 8.66 -5.55
C LYS A 108 2.67 8.68 -6.57
N TYR A 109 2.04 9.83 -6.73
CA TYR A 109 0.92 9.99 -7.65
C TYR A 109 1.13 11.15 -8.62
N LYS A 110 0.46 11.06 -9.75
CA LYS A 110 0.31 12.12 -10.76
C LYS A 110 -1.10 12.10 -11.31
N SER A 111 -1.61 13.25 -11.75
CA SER A 111 -2.92 13.38 -12.40
C SER A 111 -2.80 14.00 -13.79
N ASN A 112 -3.86 13.83 -14.59
CA ASN A 112 -3.98 14.47 -15.90
C ASN A 112 -4.10 16.01 -15.85
N ILE A 113 -4.37 16.61 -14.69
CA ILE A 113 -4.42 18.06 -14.48
C ILE A 113 -3.14 18.63 -13.84
N GLY A 114 -2.10 17.82 -13.79
CA GLY A 114 -0.77 18.21 -13.31
C GLY A 114 -0.61 18.21 -11.78
N TYR A 115 -1.55 17.66 -11.00
CA TYR A 115 -1.31 17.42 -9.58
C TYR A 115 -0.36 16.25 -9.43
N TYR A 116 0.62 16.36 -8.55
CA TYR A 116 1.57 15.30 -8.25
C TYR A 116 2.08 15.45 -6.82
N GLY A 117 2.52 14.34 -6.25
CA GLY A 117 3.04 14.31 -4.90
C GLY A 117 3.18 12.88 -4.40
N GLU A 118 3.18 12.74 -3.09
CA GLU A 118 3.36 11.46 -2.43
C GLU A 118 2.50 11.33 -1.17
N PHE A 119 2.34 10.09 -0.73
CA PHE A 119 1.74 9.75 0.54
C PHE A 119 2.60 8.72 1.26
N VAL A 120 2.59 8.82 2.59
CA VAL A 120 3.23 7.84 3.48
C VAL A 120 2.26 7.57 4.62
N LEU A 121 1.83 6.32 4.73
CA LEU A 121 0.85 5.84 5.69
C LEU A 121 1.46 4.73 6.53
N LYS A 122 1.12 4.71 7.82
CA LYS A 122 1.51 3.65 8.74
C LYS A 122 0.28 2.83 9.10
N GLU A 123 0.48 1.53 9.25
CA GLU A 123 -0.56 0.60 9.61
C GLU A 123 -1.05 0.91 11.02
N LYS A 124 -2.38 0.94 11.17
CA LYS A 124 -3.05 1.15 12.43
C LYS A 124 -3.56 -0.20 12.88
N LYS A 125 -2.94 -0.69 13.96
CA LYS A 125 -3.39 -1.88 14.70
C LYS A 125 -4.71 -1.61 15.39
#